data_AF-H8GHX8-F1
#
_entry.id   AF-H8GHX8-F1
#
_cell.length_a   1.000
_cell.length_b   1.000
_cell.length_c   1.000
_cell.angle_alpha   90.00
_cell.angle_beta   90.00
_cell.angle_gamma   90.00
#
_symmetry.space_group_name_H-M   'P 1'
#
loop_
_entity.id
_entity.type
_entity.pdbx_description
1 polymer ?
#
loop_
_entity_poly.entity_id
_entity_poly.type
_entity_poly.pdbx_seq_one_letter_code
_entity_poly.pdbx_strand_id
1 'polypeptide(L)'
;MPFNIHPDKIGFNPRGDGPFQLPFPEQIAFFRQKLNLPTEHYDDILKSAHDRAFMVAGAAKADLLDDLRKAVDRAIAEGKSIGWFRQEFNKIVARHGWTGWTGEGSAAGRDWRTRVIYRTNLSASYAAGRYAQLTSPSMLKHRPYWKYIHNDTVQHPRELHLSWNGLVLRHDDPWWQTHFPPNGWGCRCRVTAVRADQYKGDKAPNNGTYTYIDRWGEQHTIPQGIDYGWDYAPGASLTLKDQVERKAKDLPKPLAKALESDVKQAAAKVFEPQKTAKAAAQWAVDNDLVDFADYGKVHPAVANAMNQALFDHLQEFPELRRNQKFVGTGQQQFKRWRDLEISAYVNKLKDGGVSEYVARRHAERVIKPLKVKGNVWMHSWSQPRVSGIAVNEKWGKDLAAFNESLVRNVKSLFHPIGCDTVKSIVDHELAHQLDDLLGLDQMDAVKHLYHEALSAEITRQVSGYAGSNIKEFIAECWAEAQNNEKPRRFASEVAKIIRAEYRRRFASA
;
A
#
# COMPACT_ATOMS: atom_id res chain seq x y z
N MET A 1 21.06 -38.22 -18.13
CA MET A 1 21.62 -37.95 -16.79
C MET A 1 20.58 -37.17 -16.00
N PRO A 2 20.09 -37.62 -14.84
CA PRO A 2 19.21 -36.78 -14.04
C PRO A 2 20.06 -35.66 -13.42
N PHE A 3 19.66 -34.41 -13.64
CA PHE A 3 20.31 -33.26 -13.05
C PHE A 3 20.25 -33.36 -11.52
N ASN A 4 21.40 -33.63 -10.89
CA ASN A 4 21.54 -33.77 -9.44
C ASN A 4 21.59 -32.38 -8.78
N ILE A 5 20.53 -31.59 -8.95
CA ILE A 5 20.42 -30.25 -8.37
C ILE A 5 19.62 -30.37 -7.07
N HIS A 6 20.28 -30.05 -5.94
CA HIS A 6 19.65 -30.08 -4.62
C HIS A 6 18.40 -29.17 -4.59
N PRO A 7 17.24 -29.60 -4.04
CA PRO A 7 15.99 -28.84 -4.05
C PRO A 7 16.09 -27.42 -3.47
N ASP A 8 17.08 -27.18 -2.61
CA ASP A 8 17.33 -25.88 -1.98
C ASP A 8 18.00 -24.85 -2.90
N LYS A 9 18.44 -25.25 -4.11
CA LYS A 9 19.12 -24.38 -5.09
C LYS A 9 18.22 -23.88 -6.22
N ILE A 10 16.96 -24.32 -6.29
CA ILE A 10 16.01 -23.92 -7.33
C ILE A 10 14.93 -23.02 -6.68
N GLY A 11 14.58 -21.92 -7.35
CA GLY A 11 13.42 -21.10 -6.97
C GLY A 11 12.16 -21.97 -6.90
N PHE A 12 11.31 -21.77 -5.89
CA PHE A 12 10.10 -22.58 -5.75
C PHE A 12 9.18 -22.38 -6.94
N ASN A 13 8.93 -23.45 -7.69
CA ASN A 13 7.90 -23.50 -8.70
C ASN A 13 6.62 -24.12 -8.08
N PRO A 14 5.56 -23.34 -7.83
CA PRO A 14 4.29 -23.87 -7.34
C PRO A 14 3.66 -24.90 -8.30
N ARG A 15 4.02 -24.85 -9.59
CA ARG A 15 3.51 -25.75 -10.64
C ARG A 15 4.25 -27.10 -10.70
N GLY A 16 5.49 -27.18 -10.22
CA GLY A 16 6.31 -28.39 -10.26
C GLY A 16 6.58 -28.97 -11.67
N ASP A 17 6.35 -28.22 -12.74
CA ASP A 17 6.31 -28.71 -14.13
C ASP A 17 7.24 -27.96 -15.12
N GLY A 18 8.26 -27.22 -14.65
CA GLY A 18 9.27 -26.59 -15.52
C GLY A 18 9.75 -25.20 -15.09
N PRO A 19 10.50 -24.47 -15.95
CA PRO A 19 11.03 -23.14 -15.62
C PRO A 19 9.92 -22.10 -15.45
N PHE A 20 10.02 -21.33 -14.36
CA PHE A 20 9.05 -20.31 -13.95
C PHE A 20 9.35 -18.99 -14.70
N GLN A 21 8.38 -18.43 -15.43
CA GLN A 21 8.52 -17.07 -16.00
C GLN A 21 8.31 -16.06 -14.88
N LEU A 22 9.42 -15.48 -14.41
CA LEU A 22 9.42 -14.38 -13.45
C LEU A 22 9.64 -13.05 -14.18
N PRO A 23 9.03 -11.96 -13.69
CA PRO A 23 8.10 -11.90 -12.55
C PRO A 23 6.65 -12.32 -12.92
N PHE A 24 5.86 -12.80 -11.95
CA PHE A 24 4.40 -12.99 -12.08
C PHE A 24 3.66 -11.80 -11.44
N PRO A 25 3.22 -10.79 -12.22
CA PRO A 25 2.78 -9.50 -11.68
C PRO A 25 1.57 -9.59 -10.74
N GLU A 26 0.59 -10.43 -11.05
CA GLU A 26 -0.65 -10.56 -10.28
C GLU A 26 -0.38 -11.14 -8.88
N GLN A 27 0.55 -12.10 -8.78
CA GLN A 27 1.00 -12.63 -7.49
C GLN A 27 1.73 -11.55 -6.66
N ILE A 28 2.63 -10.79 -7.30
CA ILE A 28 3.38 -9.71 -6.63
C ILE A 28 2.44 -8.62 -6.15
N ALA A 29 1.52 -8.18 -7.01
CA ALA A 29 0.52 -7.16 -6.67
C ALA A 29 -0.34 -7.61 -5.48
N PHE A 30 -0.83 -8.85 -5.50
CA PHE A 30 -1.59 -9.40 -4.39
C PHE A 30 -0.77 -9.48 -3.09
N PHE A 31 0.46 -10.00 -3.14
CA PHE A 31 1.28 -10.15 -1.94
C PHE A 31 1.65 -8.80 -1.32
N ARG A 32 1.96 -7.80 -2.14
CA ARG A 32 2.36 -6.46 -1.68
C ARG A 32 1.23 -5.65 -1.06
N GLN A 33 -0.03 -6.01 -1.32
CA GLN A 33 -1.21 -5.41 -0.67
C GLN A 33 -1.42 -5.93 0.76
N LYS A 34 -0.72 -6.98 1.19
CA LYS A 34 -0.88 -7.54 2.54
C LYS A 34 -0.26 -6.64 3.60
N LEU A 35 -1.00 -6.48 4.69
CA LEU A 35 -0.60 -5.78 5.91
C LEU A 35 0.14 -6.72 6.85
N ASN A 36 1.20 -6.25 7.50
CA ASN A 36 1.84 -6.99 8.57
C ASN A 36 0.91 -7.02 9.78
N LEU A 37 0.46 -8.20 10.18
CA LEU A 37 -0.31 -8.36 11.40
C LEU A 37 0.42 -9.30 12.38
N PRO A 38 0.83 -8.79 13.55
CA PRO A 38 1.36 -9.62 14.62
C PRO A 38 0.31 -10.64 15.09
N THR A 39 0.69 -11.91 15.17
CA THR A 39 -0.13 -12.96 15.78
C THR A 39 0.73 -13.85 16.68
N GLU A 40 0.14 -14.42 17.71
CA GLU A 40 0.79 -15.40 18.56
C GLU A 40 0.67 -16.80 17.96
N HIS A 41 -0.50 -17.11 17.40
CA HIS A 41 -0.82 -18.38 16.75
C HIS A 41 -1.28 -18.16 15.30
N TYR A 42 -1.32 -19.25 14.53
CA TYR A 42 -1.68 -19.17 13.11
C TYR A 42 -3.20 -19.00 12.90
N ASP A 43 -4.00 -19.44 13.87
CA ASP A 43 -5.46 -19.44 13.86
C ASP A 43 -6.07 -18.20 14.53
N ASP A 44 -5.25 -17.27 15.02
CA ASP A 44 -5.70 -15.95 15.53
C ASP A 44 -6.48 -15.17 14.46
N ILE A 45 -6.19 -15.43 13.18
CA ILE A 45 -6.95 -14.96 12.01
C ILE A 45 -7.06 -16.11 11.00
N LEU A 46 -8.24 -16.27 10.39
CA LEU A 46 -8.57 -17.40 9.52
C LEU A 46 -9.14 -16.98 8.16
N LYS A 47 -9.12 -17.92 7.22
CA LYS A 47 -9.80 -17.87 5.92
C LYS A 47 -9.46 -16.63 5.10
N SER A 48 -10.47 -15.91 4.61
CA SER A 48 -10.35 -14.73 3.76
C SER A 48 -9.51 -13.60 4.35
N ALA A 49 -9.34 -13.54 5.67
CA ALA A 49 -8.48 -12.54 6.28
C ALA A 49 -6.98 -12.80 6.01
N HIS A 50 -6.58 -14.04 5.67
CA HIS A 50 -5.25 -14.33 5.13
C HIS A 50 -5.00 -13.68 3.76
N ASP A 51 -6.03 -13.25 3.00
CA ASP A 51 -5.81 -12.52 1.75
C ASP A 51 -5.22 -11.13 2.01
N ARG A 52 -5.36 -10.59 3.22
CA ARG A 52 -5.01 -9.21 3.56
C ARG A 52 -3.92 -9.07 4.61
N ALA A 53 -3.60 -10.14 5.32
CA ALA A 53 -2.57 -10.13 6.35
C ALA A 53 -1.37 -11.02 5.97
N PHE A 54 -0.17 -10.48 6.14
CA PHE A 54 1.06 -11.25 6.28
C PHE A 54 1.30 -11.47 7.77
N MET A 55 1.45 -12.74 8.15
CA MET A 55 1.55 -13.15 9.55
C MET A 55 2.62 -14.22 9.68
N VAL A 56 3.35 -14.17 10.80
CA VAL A 56 4.26 -15.21 11.22
C VAL A 56 4.00 -15.43 12.71
N ALA A 57 3.39 -16.57 13.06
CA ALA A 57 3.00 -16.87 14.44
C ALA A 57 4.18 -16.72 15.42
N GLY A 58 4.00 -15.92 16.47
CA GLY A 58 5.03 -15.61 17.48
C GLY A 58 6.03 -14.52 17.07
N ALA A 59 5.92 -13.94 15.87
CA ALA A 59 6.72 -12.79 15.45
C ALA A 59 5.97 -11.49 15.78
N ALA A 60 5.95 -11.12 17.06
CA ALA A 60 5.14 -10.00 17.54
C ALA A 60 5.72 -8.60 17.21
N LYS A 61 7.04 -8.49 17.00
CA LYS A 61 7.70 -7.21 16.69
C LYS A 61 7.43 -6.80 15.23
N ALA A 62 6.96 -5.56 15.03
CA ALA A 62 6.61 -5.04 13.71
C ALA A 62 7.78 -5.08 12.71
N ASP A 63 8.99 -4.70 13.14
CA ASP A 63 10.18 -4.68 12.26
C ASP A 63 10.65 -6.09 11.86
N LEU A 64 10.53 -7.06 12.77
CA LEU A 64 10.82 -8.47 12.48
C LEU A 64 9.85 -9.00 11.42
N LEU A 65 8.55 -8.74 11.61
CA LEU A 65 7.51 -9.19 10.69
C LEU A 65 7.65 -8.53 9.31
N ASP A 66 8.06 -7.25 9.28
CA ASP A 66 8.32 -6.53 8.03
C ASP A 66 9.54 -7.06 7.28
N ASP A 67 10.65 -7.33 7.97
CA ASP A 67 11.83 -7.93 7.35
C ASP A 67 11.54 -9.34 6.81
N LEU A 68 10.74 -10.14 7.54
CA LEU A 68 10.30 -11.45 7.06
C LEU A 68 9.39 -11.32 5.83
N ARG A 69 8.46 -10.36 5.81
CA ARG A 69 7.61 -10.08 4.64
C ARG A 69 8.45 -9.67 3.44
N LYS A 70 9.42 -8.77 3.63
CA LYS A 70 10.37 -8.35 2.57
C LYS A 70 11.17 -9.52 2.03
N ALA A 71 11.63 -10.44 2.88
CA ALA A 71 12.31 -11.65 2.42
C ALA A 71 11.40 -12.53 1.55
N VAL A 72 10.12 -12.67 1.92
CA VAL A 72 9.13 -13.41 1.11
C VAL A 72 8.79 -12.65 -0.19
N ASP A 73 8.64 -11.33 -0.17
CA ASP A 73 8.41 -10.52 -1.38
C ASP A 73 9.55 -10.72 -2.39
N ARG A 74 10.81 -10.68 -1.92
CA ARG A 74 11.98 -10.96 -2.76
C ARG A 74 12.00 -12.39 -3.27
N ALA A 75 11.58 -13.37 -2.46
CA ALA A 75 11.45 -14.74 -2.93
C ALA A 75 10.43 -14.88 -4.08
N ILE A 76 9.33 -14.14 -4.01
CA ILE A 76 8.29 -14.10 -5.06
C ILE A 76 8.80 -13.33 -6.29
N ALA A 77 9.30 -12.11 -6.10
CA ALA A 77 9.66 -11.20 -7.19
C ALA A 77 10.94 -11.61 -7.92
N GLU A 78 11.93 -12.15 -7.20
CA GLU A 78 13.24 -12.52 -7.75
C GLU A 78 13.42 -14.04 -7.90
N GLY A 79 12.43 -14.86 -7.55
CA GLY A 79 12.50 -16.32 -7.66
C GLY A 79 13.50 -16.98 -6.72
N LYS A 80 13.70 -16.43 -5.52
CA LYS A 80 14.69 -17.00 -4.59
C LYS A 80 14.26 -18.37 -4.06
N SER A 81 15.22 -19.24 -3.84
CA SER A 81 15.00 -20.59 -3.31
C SER A 81 14.68 -20.60 -1.81
N ILE A 82 14.18 -21.74 -1.32
CA ILE A 82 14.02 -21.99 0.12
C ILE A 82 15.38 -21.95 0.86
N GLY A 83 16.47 -22.37 0.21
CA GLY A 83 17.82 -22.27 0.79
C GLY A 83 18.23 -20.83 1.04
N TRP A 84 17.99 -19.94 0.07
CA TRP A 84 18.20 -18.50 0.25
C TRP A 84 17.31 -17.95 1.36
N PHE A 85 16.02 -18.30 1.38
CA PHE A 85 15.10 -17.81 2.40
C PHE A 85 15.52 -18.24 3.81
N ARG A 86 16.01 -19.47 3.98
CA ARG A 86 16.57 -19.95 5.27
C ARG A 86 17.75 -19.10 5.74
N GLN A 87 18.63 -18.70 4.81
CA GLN A 87 19.77 -17.84 5.15
C GLN A 87 19.29 -16.45 5.60
N GLU A 88 18.36 -15.85 4.86
CA GLU A 88 17.79 -14.55 5.23
C GLU A 88 17.01 -14.61 6.54
N PHE A 89 16.21 -15.66 6.74
CA PHE A 89 15.49 -15.90 7.99
C PHE A 89 16.45 -15.90 9.18
N ASN A 90 17.56 -16.65 9.11
CA ASN A 90 18.54 -16.68 10.20
C ASN A 90 19.14 -15.29 10.47
N LYS A 91 19.47 -14.53 9.42
CA LYS A 91 19.99 -13.15 9.57
C LYS A 91 18.97 -12.23 10.23
N ILE A 92 17.70 -12.31 9.82
CA ILE A 92 16.61 -11.49 10.32
C ILE A 92 16.34 -11.83 11.80
N VAL A 93 16.20 -13.11 12.13
CA VAL A 93 15.99 -13.60 13.50
C VAL A 93 17.13 -13.11 14.42
N ALA A 94 18.38 -13.27 13.99
CA ALA A 94 19.55 -12.83 14.76
C ALA A 94 19.58 -11.30 14.94
N ARG A 95 19.32 -10.53 13.88
CA ARG A 95 19.27 -9.05 13.92
C ARG A 95 18.24 -8.53 14.92
N HIS A 96 17.07 -9.16 14.96
CA HIS A 96 15.95 -8.73 15.82
C HIS A 96 15.99 -9.34 17.23
N GLY A 97 16.97 -10.19 17.52
CA GLY A 97 17.10 -10.92 18.78
C GLY A 97 15.86 -11.77 19.07
N TRP A 98 15.26 -12.39 18.05
CA TRP A 98 14.04 -13.17 18.22
C TRP A 98 14.36 -14.61 18.65
N THR A 99 14.06 -14.93 19.91
CA THR A 99 14.26 -16.24 20.52
C THR A 99 12.93 -16.80 21.03
N GLY A 100 12.91 -18.07 21.43
CA GLY A 100 11.74 -18.80 21.93
C GLY A 100 10.74 -19.24 20.85
N TRP A 101 11.09 -19.16 19.57
CA TRP A 101 10.18 -19.49 18.47
C TRP A 101 10.11 -21.00 18.21
N THR A 102 8.95 -21.50 17.78
CA THR A 102 8.71 -22.94 17.58
C THR A 102 9.68 -23.56 16.58
N GLY A 103 10.48 -24.52 17.05
CA GLY A 103 11.50 -25.20 16.26
C GLY A 103 12.90 -24.61 16.39
N GLU A 104 13.10 -23.59 17.23
CA GLU A 104 14.42 -23.09 17.60
C GLU A 104 15.26 -24.18 18.28
N GLY A 105 16.59 -24.12 18.13
CA GLY A 105 17.51 -25.06 18.77
C GLY A 105 17.68 -26.40 18.04
N SER A 106 16.95 -26.64 16.94
CA SER A 106 17.17 -27.83 16.09
C SER A 106 17.14 -27.49 14.60
N ALA A 107 17.97 -28.18 13.82
CA ALA A 107 17.98 -28.03 12.36
C ALA A 107 16.62 -28.42 11.75
N ALA A 108 16.01 -29.51 12.23
CA ALA A 108 14.72 -29.98 11.76
C ALA A 108 13.59 -28.99 12.05
N GLY A 109 13.54 -28.41 13.26
CA GLY A 109 12.53 -27.41 13.63
C GLY A 109 12.65 -26.12 12.82
N ARG A 110 13.88 -25.60 12.65
CA ARG A 110 14.15 -24.46 11.77
C ARG A 110 13.73 -24.73 10.33
N ASP A 111 14.09 -25.90 9.80
CA ASP A 111 13.81 -26.28 8.41
C ASP A 111 12.32 -26.51 8.16
N TRP A 112 11.57 -26.92 9.18
CA TRP A 112 10.11 -26.95 9.17
C TRP A 112 9.52 -25.54 9.16
N ARG A 113 9.88 -24.68 10.13
CA ARG A 113 9.32 -23.33 10.27
C ARG A 113 9.53 -22.47 9.03
N THR A 114 10.77 -22.42 8.54
CA THR A 114 11.12 -21.67 7.32
C THR A 114 10.36 -22.18 6.11
N ARG A 115 10.17 -23.49 5.99
CA ARG A 115 9.42 -24.11 4.90
C ARG A 115 7.94 -23.77 4.96
N VAL A 116 7.33 -23.77 6.15
CA VAL A 116 5.93 -23.38 6.34
C VAL A 116 5.73 -21.93 5.93
N ILE A 117 6.50 -20.99 6.49
CA ILE A 117 6.38 -19.56 6.17
C ILE A 117 6.54 -19.32 4.67
N TYR A 118 7.61 -19.86 4.09
CA TYR A 118 7.92 -19.67 2.68
C TYR A 118 6.85 -20.29 1.77
N ARG A 119 6.55 -21.59 1.92
CA ARG A 119 5.64 -22.27 0.99
C ARG A 119 4.20 -21.79 1.13
N THR A 120 3.71 -21.56 2.34
CA THR A 120 2.35 -21.07 2.56
C THR A 120 2.14 -19.73 1.87
N ASN A 121 3.05 -18.77 2.08
CA ASN A 121 2.92 -17.46 1.45
C ASN A 121 3.08 -17.51 -0.07
N LEU A 122 4.05 -18.27 -0.60
CA LEU A 122 4.24 -18.39 -2.05
C LEU A 122 3.05 -19.08 -2.73
N SER A 123 2.56 -20.20 -2.18
CA SER A 123 1.44 -20.93 -2.78
C SER A 123 0.13 -20.13 -2.72
N ALA A 124 -0.19 -19.51 -1.58
CA ALA A 124 -1.43 -18.74 -1.42
C ALA A 124 -1.43 -17.47 -2.30
N SER A 125 -0.32 -16.72 -2.33
CA SER A 125 -0.22 -15.53 -3.19
C SER A 125 -0.23 -15.88 -4.68
N TYR A 126 0.42 -16.99 -5.06
CA TYR A 126 0.36 -17.49 -6.43
C TYR A 126 -1.07 -17.87 -6.82
N ALA A 127 -1.78 -18.59 -5.95
CA ALA A 127 -3.18 -18.97 -6.18
C ALA A 127 -4.07 -17.74 -6.35
N ALA A 128 -3.90 -16.71 -5.53
CA ALA A 128 -4.63 -15.45 -5.66
C ALA A 128 -4.34 -14.70 -6.97
N GLY A 129 -3.06 -14.63 -7.38
CA GLY A 129 -2.71 -14.08 -8.69
C GLY A 129 -3.35 -14.88 -9.84
N ARG A 130 -3.40 -16.21 -9.71
CA ARG A 130 -4.10 -17.07 -10.68
C ARG A 130 -5.61 -16.86 -10.66
N TYR A 131 -6.22 -16.67 -9.49
CA TYR A 131 -7.63 -16.35 -9.37
C TYR A 131 -7.96 -15.06 -10.14
N ALA A 132 -7.15 -14.01 -10.01
CA ALA A 132 -7.31 -12.76 -10.76
C ALA A 132 -7.23 -12.98 -12.28
N GLN A 133 -6.28 -13.80 -12.77
CA GLN A 133 -6.20 -14.15 -14.19
C GLN A 133 -7.43 -14.94 -14.66
N LEU A 134 -7.80 -15.99 -13.91
CA LEU A 134 -8.88 -16.91 -14.24
C LEU A 134 -10.26 -16.24 -14.24
N THR A 135 -10.44 -15.17 -13.44
CA THR A 135 -11.69 -14.40 -13.35
C THR A 135 -11.72 -13.17 -14.24
N SER A 136 -10.65 -12.88 -15.00
CA SER A 136 -10.68 -11.77 -15.96
C SER A 136 -11.80 -11.97 -17.01
N PRO A 137 -12.51 -10.90 -17.44
CA PRO A 137 -13.64 -11.04 -18.37
C PRO A 137 -13.28 -11.77 -19.67
N SER A 138 -12.07 -11.55 -20.18
CA SER A 138 -11.56 -12.25 -21.37
C SER A 138 -11.40 -13.75 -21.13
N MET A 139 -10.80 -14.14 -19.99
CA MET A 139 -10.62 -15.54 -19.64
C MET A 139 -11.95 -16.26 -19.47
N LEU A 140 -12.89 -15.67 -18.73
CA LEU A 140 -14.22 -16.25 -18.53
C LEU A 140 -15.00 -16.38 -19.83
N LYS A 141 -14.88 -15.41 -20.75
CA LYS A 141 -15.52 -15.47 -22.07
C LYS A 141 -15.01 -16.65 -22.92
N HIS A 142 -13.70 -16.92 -22.90
CA HIS A 142 -13.09 -17.93 -23.77
C HIS A 142 -12.93 -19.31 -23.12
N ARG A 143 -12.83 -19.37 -21.79
CA ARG A 143 -12.58 -20.57 -20.99
C ARG A 143 -13.40 -20.53 -19.68
N PRO A 144 -14.74 -20.65 -19.77
CA PRO A 144 -15.65 -20.49 -18.63
C PRO A 144 -15.63 -21.65 -17.63
N TYR A 145 -14.83 -22.68 -17.85
CA TYR A 145 -14.74 -23.85 -16.98
C TYR A 145 -13.37 -23.91 -16.33
N TRP A 146 -13.32 -24.42 -15.11
CA TRP A 146 -12.11 -24.62 -14.34
C TRP A 146 -11.88 -26.10 -14.11
N LYS A 147 -10.63 -26.53 -14.24
CA LYS A 147 -10.18 -27.90 -14.02
C LYS A 147 -9.29 -27.97 -12.79
N TYR A 148 -9.65 -28.83 -11.84
CA TYR A 148 -8.82 -29.15 -10.69
C TYR A 148 -7.67 -30.06 -11.12
N ILE A 149 -6.45 -29.75 -10.69
CA ILE A 149 -5.25 -30.52 -11.03
C ILE A 149 -4.49 -30.85 -9.74
N HIS A 150 -4.35 -32.14 -9.48
CA HIS A 150 -3.43 -32.66 -8.47
C HIS A 150 -2.00 -32.69 -9.03
N ASN A 151 -1.00 -32.55 -8.15
CA ASN A 151 0.41 -32.57 -8.56
C ASN A 151 1.00 -33.95 -8.34
N ASP A 152 1.36 -34.63 -9.43
CA ASP A 152 1.86 -36.01 -9.43
C ASP A 152 3.21 -36.19 -8.70
N THR A 153 3.91 -35.10 -8.36
CA THR A 153 5.17 -35.14 -7.59
C THR A 153 4.96 -35.24 -6.07
N VAL A 154 3.71 -35.25 -5.59
CA VAL A 154 3.39 -35.40 -4.17
C VAL A 154 3.50 -36.88 -3.77
N GLN A 155 4.52 -37.23 -2.99
CA GLN A 155 4.78 -38.62 -2.57
C GLN A 155 3.68 -39.23 -1.70
N HIS A 156 3.00 -38.40 -0.89
CA HIS A 156 1.89 -38.81 -0.02
C HIS A 156 0.67 -37.93 -0.32
N PRO A 157 -0.08 -38.23 -1.39
CA PRO A 157 -1.22 -37.40 -1.77
C PRO A 157 -2.39 -37.59 -0.80
N ARG A 158 -3.14 -36.52 -0.55
CA ARG A 158 -4.44 -36.62 0.13
C ARG A 158 -5.42 -37.30 -0.84
N GLU A 159 -6.02 -38.41 -0.44
CA GLU A 159 -6.86 -39.25 -1.33
C GLU A 159 -7.99 -38.45 -1.99
N LEU A 160 -8.66 -37.57 -1.25
CA LEU A 160 -9.70 -36.71 -1.80
C LEU A 160 -9.16 -35.77 -2.89
N HIS A 161 -7.98 -35.17 -2.69
CA HIS A 161 -7.37 -34.28 -3.70
C HIS A 161 -7.02 -35.05 -4.98
N LEU A 162 -6.60 -36.31 -4.84
CA LEU A 162 -6.35 -37.19 -5.98
C LEU A 162 -7.66 -37.55 -6.68
N SER A 163 -8.73 -37.82 -5.93
CA SER A 163 -10.06 -38.12 -6.48
C SER A 163 -10.67 -36.93 -7.24
N TRP A 164 -10.35 -35.69 -6.85
CA TRP A 164 -10.75 -34.48 -7.56
C TRP A 164 -9.88 -34.17 -8.78
N ASN A 165 -8.78 -34.88 -8.99
CA ASN A 165 -7.90 -34.62 -10.11
C ASN A 165 -8.64 -34.80 -11.44
N GLY A 166 -8.65 -33.74 -12.24
CA GLY A 166 -9.31 -33.73 -13.52
C GLY A 166 -10.76 -33.24 -13.50
N LEU A 167 -11.36 -33.03 -12.32
CA LEU A 167 -12.71 -32.49 -12.17
C LEU A 167 -12.85 -31.15 -12.90
N VAL A 168 -13.83 -31.05 -13.80
CA VAL A 168 -14.13 -29.81 -14.55
C VAL A 168 -15.49 -29.26 -14.15
N LEU A 169 -15.51 -28.09 -13.52
CA LEU A 169 -16.75 -27.39 -13.14
C LEU A 169 -16.79 -26.00 -13.78
N ARG A 170 -17.97 -25.40 -13.89
CA ARG A 170 -18.08 -24.00 -14.33
C ARG A 170 -17.40 -23.09 -13.30
N HIS A 171 -16.84 -21.96 -13.76
CA HIS A 171 -16.02 -21.08 -12.91
C HIS A 171 -16.76 -20.51 -11.67
N ASP A 172 -18.09 -20.42 -11.72
CA ASP A 172 -18.97 -19.88 -10.69
C ASP A 172 -19.68 -20.99 -9.87
N ASP A 173 -19.29 -22.25 -10.06
CA ASP A 173 -19.79 -23.35 -9.24
C ASP A 173 -19.45 -23.10 -7.75
N PRO A 174 -20.42 -23.20 -6.82
CA PRO A 174 -20.18 -22.96 -5.40
C PRO A 174 -19.07 -23.81 -4.79
N TRP A 175 -18.75 -24.98 -5.36
CA TRP A 175 -17.66 -25.83 -4.91
C TRP A 175 -16.31 -25.09 -4.86
N TRP A 176 -16.06 -24.19 -5.81
CA TRP A 176 -14.83 -23.39 -5.88
C TRP A 176 -14.67 -22.42 -4.71
N GLN A 177 -15.74 -22.04 -4.01
CA GLN A 177 -15.64 -21.10 -2.89
C GLN A 177 -14.78 -21.65 -1.76
N THR A 178 -14.77 -22.97 -1.57
CA THR A 178 -14.04 -23.65 -0.49
C THR A 178 -12.97 -24.63 -0.98
N HIS A 179 -13.01 -25.03 -2.27
CA HIS A 179 -12.10 -26.05 -2.82
C HIS A 179 -11.11 -25.50 -3.86
N PHE A 180 -11.02 -24.17 -4.04
CA PHE A 180 -10.01 -23.55 -4.88
C PHE A 180 -8.64 -23.57 -4.16
N PRO A 181 -7.64 -24.35 -4.65
CA PRO A 181 -6.40 -24.59 -3.93
C PRO A 181 -5.56 -23.33 -3.68
N PRO A 182 -4.68 -23.35 -2.66
CA PRO A 182 -4.37 -24.46 -1.75
C PRO A 182 -5.48 -24.83 -0.76
N ASN A 183 -5.76 -26.12 -0.65
CA ASN A 183 -6.81 -26.67 0.22
C ASN A 183 -6.29 -27.10 1.61
N GLY A 184 -5.06 -26.70 1.96
CA GLY A 184 -4.42 -27.13 3.19
C GLY A 184 -2.91 -26.95 3.20
N TRP A 185 -2.30 -27.25 4.34
CA TRP A 185 -0.87 -27.09 4.55
C TRP A 185 -0.07 -27.97 3.59
N GLY A 186 0.87 -27.36 2.87
CA GLY A 186 1.70 -28.06 1.89
C GLY A 186 0.96 -28.56 0.64
N CYS A 187 -0.30 -28.17 0.42
CA CYS A 187 -1.04 -28.48 -0.79
C CYS A 187 -0.30 -27.96 -2.04
N ARG A 188 -0.25 -28.78 -3.10
CA ARG A 188 0.34 -28.44 -4.40
C ARG A 188 -0.65 -28.54 -5.57
N CYS A 189 -1.93 -28.72 -5.25
CA CYS A 189 -2.98 -28.73 -6.24
C CYS A 189 -3.17 -27.33 -6.84
N ARG A 190 -3.75 -27.26 -8.04
CA ARG A 190 -3.98 -26.01 -8.76
C ARG A 190 -5.26 -26.07 -9.59
N VAL A 191 -5.65 -24.90 -10.09
CA VAL A 191 -6.75 -24.76 -11.05
C VAL A 191 -6.25 -24.17 -12.35
N THR A 192 -6.79 -24.66 -13.47
CA THR A 192 -6.59 -24.04 -14.79
C THR A 192 -7.93 -23.81 -15.48
N ALA A 193 -8.02 -22.77 -16.29
CA ALA A 193 -9.18 -22.54 -17.14
C ALA A 193 -9.13 -23.46 -18.37
N VAL A 194 -10.28 -24.02 -18.71
CA VAL A 194 -10.50 -24.90 -19.87
C VAL A 194 -11.68 -24.42 -20.69
N ARG A 195 -11.68 -24.81 -21.98
CA ARG A 195 -12.76 -24.48 -22.91
C ARG A 195 -13.98 -25.35 -22.62
N ALA A 196 -15.13 -24.93 -23.12
CA ALA A 196 -16.40 -25.62 -22.90
C ALA A 196 -16.43 -27.06 -23.43
N ASP A 197 -15.62 -27.37 -24.45
CA ASP A 197 -15.47 -28.73 -25.01
C ASP A 197 -14.81 -29.74 -24.05
N GLN A 198 -14.10 -29.26 -23.02
CA GLN A 198 -13.51 -30.12 -21.99
C GLN A 198 -14.47 -30.44 -20.84
N TYR A 199 -15.60 -29.74 -20.74
CA TYR A 199 -16.62 -30.02 -19.74
C TYR A 199 -17.49 -31.18 -20.20
N LYS A 200 -17.52 -32.26 -19.41
CA LYS A 200 -18.22 -33.51 -19.74
C LYS A 200 -19.51 -33.71 -18.93
N GLY A 201 -20.00 -32.66 -18.28
CA GLY A 201 -21.16 -32.75 -17.38
C GLY A 201 -20.80 -33.18 -15.95
N ASP A 202 -19.54 -33.02 -15.54
CA ASP A 202 -19.09 -33.35 -14.19
C ASP A 202 -19.91 -32.55 -13.15
N LYS A 203 -20.14 -33.17 -12.00
CA LYS A 203 -20.85 -32.56 -10.87
C LYS A 203 -19.91 -32.38 -9.70
N ALA A 204 -20.11 -31.30 -8.94
CA ALA A 204 -19.38 -31.08 -7.71
C ALA A 204 -19.57 -32.28 -6.76
N PRO A 205 -18.48 -32.92 -6.29
CA PRO A 205 -18.58 -34.04 -5.36
C PRO A 205 -19.09 -33.55 -4.00
N ASN A 206 -20.00 -34.30 -3.39
CA ASN A 206 -20.39 -34.08 -2.00
C ASN A 206 -19.63 -35.06 -1.12
N ASN A 207 -18.46 -34.64 -0.64
CA ASN A 207 -17.63 -35.44 0.27
C ASN A 207 -18.05 -35.30 1.75
N GLY A 208 -19.09 -34.51 2.05
CA GLY A 208 -19.51 -34.22 3.41
C GLY A 208 -18.59 -33.23 4.13
N THR A 209 -18.75 -33.14 5.45
CA THR A 209 -18.01 -32.23 6.33
C THR A 209 -17.49 -32.98 7.55
N TYR A 210 -16.53 -32.40 8.27
CA TYR A 210 -16.10 -32.83 9.60
C TYR A 210 -16.13 -31.66 10.57
N THR A 211 -16.27 -31.97 11.86
CA THR A 211 -16.20 -30.99 12.93
C THR A 211 -14.75 -30.82 13.38
N TYR A 212 -14.26 -29.59 13.36
CA TYR A 212 -12.99 -29.19 13.96
C TYR A 212 -13.26 -28.37 15.21
N ILE A 213 -12.64 -28.74 16.34
CA ILE A 213 -12.72 -27.96 17.57
C ILE A 213 -11.45 -27.13 17.66
N ASP A 214 -11.59 -25.81 17.69
CA ASP A 214 -10.43 -24.92 17.80
C ASP A 214 -9.89 -24.81 19.23
N ARG A 215 -8.83 -24.03 19.38
CA ARG A 215 -8.15 -23.81 20.67
C ARG A 215 -9.01 -23.10 21.73
N TRP A 216 -10.09 -22.43 21.32
CA TRP A 216 -11.04 -21.77 22.22
C TRP A 216 -12.24 -22.68 22.54
N GLY A 217 -12.28 -23.88 21.97
CA GLY A 217 -13.37 -24.84 22.15
C GLY A 217 -14.56 -24.61 21.20
N GLU A 218 -14.44 -23.70 20.23
CA GLU A 218 -15.48 -23.44 19.24
C GLU A 218 -15.47 -24.54 18.17
N GLN A 219 -16.67 -24.99 17.79
CA GLN A 219 -16.84 -26.02 16.77
C GLN A 219 -17.03 -25.40 15.39
N HIS A 220 -16.26 -25.90 14.43
CA HIS A 220 -16.29 -25.46 13.04
C HIS A 220 -16.65 -26.62 12.12
N THR A 221 -17.57 -26.39 11.18
CA THR A 221 -17.93 -27.37 10.15
C THR A 221 -17.09 -27.14 8.90
N ILE A 222 -16.21 -28.08 8.58
CA ILE A 222 -15.23 -27.94 7.49
C ILE A 222 -15.47 -29.00 6.41
N PRO A 223 -15.43 -28.65 5.10
CA PRO A 223 -15.56 -29.65 4.04
C PRO A 223 -14.47 -30.72 4.13
N GLN A 224 -14.85 -31.98 3.86
CA GLN A 224 -13.90 -33.09 3.84
C GLN A 224 -12.81 -32.84 2.80
N GLY A 225 -11.56 -33.11 3.19
CA GLY A 225 -10.38 -32.87 2.35
C GLY A 225 -9.88 -31.42 2.35
N ILE A 226 -10.47 -30.52 3.14
CA ILE A 226 -9.97 -29.17 3.36
C ILE A 226 -9.45 -29.04 4.80
N ASP A 227 -8.23 -28.53 4.98
CA ASP A 227 -7.69 -28.27 6.32
C ASP A 227 -8.38 -27.02 6.94
N TYR A 228 -8.58 -26.99 8.26
CA TYR A 228 -9.14 -25.83 8.97
C TYR A 228 -8.40 -24.52 8.61
N GLY A 229 -9.15 -23.48 8.26
CA GLY A 229 -8.63 -22.17 7.85
C GLY A 229 -8.30 -22.03 6.36
N TRP A 230 -8.40 -23.12 5.58
CA TRP A 230 -8.16 -23.14 4.12
C TRP A 230 -9.44 -23.29 3.29
N ASP A 231 -10.61 -23.25 3.93
CA ASP A 231 -11.93 -23.34 3.31
C ASP A 231 -12.37 -22.01 2.68
N TYR A 232 -11.51 -21.45 1.83
CA TYR A 232 -11.76 -20.24 1.06
C TYR A 232 -10.92 -20.25 -0.23
N ALA A 233 -11.35 -19.48 -1.25
CA ALA A 233 -10.56 -19.26 -2.45
C ALA A 233 -9.61 -18.05 -2.27
N PRO A 234 -8.27 -18.23 -2.30
CA PRO A 234 -7.36 -17.10 -2.18
C PRO A 234 -7.56 -16.05 -3.28
N GLY A 235 -7.66 -14.79 -2.88
CA GLY A 235 -7.92 -13.67 -3.79
C GLY A 235 -9.40 -13.46 -4.16
N ALA A 236 -10.32 -14.29 -3.67
CA ALA A 236 -11.76 -14.15 -3.92
C ALA A 236 -12.47 -13.17 -2.97
N SER A 237 -11.77 -12.68 -1.94
CA SER A 237 -12.33 -11.88 -0.86
C SER A 237 -12.74 -10.44 -1.27
N LEU A 238 -14.02 -10.08 -1.09
CA LEU A 238 -14.56 -8.70 -1.11
C LEU A 238 -13.81 -7.76 -0.16
N THR A 239 -13.84 -6.44 -0.41
CA THR A 239 -13.00 -5.38 0.21
C THR A 239 -12.82 -5.48 1.73
N LEU A 240 -11.71 -4.96 2.29
CA LEU A 240 -11.38 -5.06 3.73
C LEU A 240 -12.50 -4.49 4.59
N LYS A 241 -13.13 -3.44 4.08
CA LYS A 241 -14.29 -2.77 4.64
C LYS A 241 -15.48 -3.72 4.85
N ASP A 242 -15.87 -4.49 3.84
CA ASP A 242 -17.05 -5.36 3.89
C ASP A 242 -16.90 -6.51 4.90
N GLN A 243 -15.68 -6.99 5.12
CA GLN A 243 -15.39 -8.06 6.09
C GLN A 243 -15.33 -7.55 7.52
N VAL A 244 -14.80 -6.34 7.71
CA VAL A 244 -14.72 -5.70 9.03
C VAL A 244 -16.11 -5.25 9.47
N GLU A 245 -16.94 -4.74 8.57
CA GLU A 245 -18.34 -4.43 8.84
C GLU A 245 -19.18 -5.67 9.18
N ARG A 246 -18.85 -6.84 8.62
CA ARG A 246 -19.48 -8.11 9.02
C ARG A 246 -18.99 -8.59 10.38
N LYS A 247 -17.68 -8.62 10.61
CA LYS A 247 -17.10 -9.13 11.86
C LYS A 247 -17.38 -8.21 13.06
N ALA A 248 -17.45 -6.89 12.85
CA ALA A 248 -17.84 -5.92 13.88
C ALA A 248 -19.31 -6.08 14.33
N LYS A 249 -20.20 -6.55 13.45
CA LYS A 249 -21.61 -6.83 13.82
C LYS A 249 -21.73 -8.00 14.79
N ASP A 250 -20.83 -8.96 14.69
CA ASP A 250 -20.88 -10.21 15.47
C ASP A 250 -20.04 -10.14 16.76
N LEU A 251 -19.32 -9.03 16.98
CA LEU A 251 -18.48 -8.82 18.17
C LEU A 251 -19.21 -8.02 19.26
N PRO A 252 -18.89 -8.26 20.56
CA PRO A 252 -19.26 -7.36 21.64
C PRO A 252 -18.80 -5.92 21.34
N LYS A 253 -19.66 -4.93 21.61
CA LYS A 253 -19.45 -3.51 21.24
C LYS A 253 -18.03 -2.95 21.50
N PRO A 254 -17.35 -3.26 22.63
CA PRO A 254 -15.99 -2.76 22.86
C PRO A 254 -14.96 -3.37 21.88
N LEU A 255 -15.11 -4.65 21.55
CA LEU A 255 -14.22 -5.39 20.64
C LEU A 255 -14.51 -5.05 19.17
N ALA A 256 -15.77 -4.84 18.82
CA ALA A 256 -16.16 -4.32 17.51
C ALA A 256 -15.51 -2.95 17.25
N LYS A 257 -15.56 -2.05 18.25
CA LYS A 257 -15.00 -0.71 18.17
C LYS A 257 -13.46 -0.70 18.14
N ALA A 258 -12.82 -1.61 18.87
CA ALA A 258 -11.37 -1.81 18.81
C ALA A 258 -10.94 -2.36 17.44
N LEU A 259 -11.61 -3.39 16.93
CA LEU A 259 -11.35 -3.96 15.60
C LEU A 259 -11.56 -2.92 14.49
N GLU A 260 -12.62 -2.12 14.55
CA GLU A 260 -12.86 -1.02 13.60
C GLU A 260 -11.77 0.06 13.68
N SER A 261 -11.25 0.34 14.89
CA SER A 261 -10.16 1.29 15.11
C SER A 261 -8.84 0.78 14.54
N ASP A 262 -8.46 -0.46 14.84
CA ASP A 262 -7.23 -1.10 14.37
C ASP A 262 -7.25 -1.27 12.84
N VAL A 263 -8.40 -1.62 12.28
CA VAL A 263 -8.60 -1.67 10.82
C VAL A 263 -8.52 -0.29 10.20
N LYS A 264 -9.14 0.75 10.78
CA LYS A 264 -9.00 2.12 10.26
C LYS A 264 -7.54 2.57 10.25
N GLN A 265 -6.80 2.24 11.30
CA GLN A 265 -5.39 2.57 11.41
C GLN A 265 -4.52 1.79 10.41
N ALA A 266 -4.93 0.58 10.03
CA ALA A 266 -4.25 -0.24 9.02
C ALA A 266 -4.73 0.03 7.57
N ALA A 267 -5.98 0.43 7.36
CA ALA A 267 -6.58 0.84 6.09
C ALA A 267 -6.13 2.23 5.66
N ALA A 268 -5.74 3.07 6.62
CA ALA A 268 -4.97 4.30 6.38
C ALA A 268 -3.60 4.04 5.72
N LYS A 269 -3.29 2.82 5.26
CA LYS A 269 -2.09 2.47 4.46
C LYS A 269 -2.36 2.19 2.97
N VAL A 270 -3.63 2.22 2.51
CA VAL A 270 -3.96 2.15 1.07
C VAL A 270 -4.79 3.37 0.65
N PHE A 271 -4.32 4.08 -0.38
CA PHE A 271 -5.06 5.19 -0.97
C PHE A 271 -6.21 4.70 -1.85
N GLU A 272 -7.39 5.32 -1.70
CA GLU A 272 -8.56 5.05 -2.54
C GLU A 272 -9.01 6.32 -3.29
N PRO A 273 -8.95 6.34 -4.63
CA PRO A 273 -9.40 7.49 -5.41
C PRO A 273 -10.91 7.68 -5.31
N GLN A 274 -11.33 8.93 -5.10
CA GLN A 274 -12.73 9.29 -4.91
C GLN A 274 -13.37 9.79 -6.22
N LYS A 275 -14.66 9.48 -6.41
CA LYS A 275 -15.38 9.84 -7.65
C LYS A 275 -15.65 11.35 -7.79
N THR A 276 -15.67 12.08 -6.68
CA THR A 276 -15.97 13.53 -6.68
C THR A 276 -14.97 14.28 -5.82
N ALA A 277 -14.74 15.56 -6.11
CA ALA A 277 -13.87 16.42 -5.31
C ALA A 277 -14.37 16.58 -3.86
N LYS A 278 -15.70 16.58 -3.66
CA LYS A 278 -16.30 16.59 -2.32
C LYS A 278 -15.99 15.31 -1.54
N ALA A 279 -16.11 14.15 -2.19
CA ALA A 279 -15.75 12.88 -1.58
C ALA A 279 -14.23 12.79 -1.31
N ALA A 280 -13.39 13.33 -2.21
CA ALA A 280 -11.95 13.43 -1.98
C ALA A 280 -11.62 14.31 -0.77
N ALA A 281 -12.30 15.45 -0.61
CA ALA A 281 -12.12 16.32 0.56
C ALA A 281 -12.49 15.57 1.86
N GLN A 282 -13.65 14.93 1.88
CA GLN A 282 -14.09 14.15 3.04
C GLN A 282 -13.10 13.02 3.36
N TRP A 283 -12.65 12.29 2.34
CA TRP A 283 -11.70 11.19 2.51
C TRP A 283 -10.37 11.66 3.12
N ALA A 284 -9.86 12.84 2.71
CA ALA A 284 -8.62 13.39 3.27
C ALA A 284 -8.74 13.69 4.78
N VAL A 285 -9.90 14.17 5.22
CA VAL A 285 -10.18 14.43 6.64
C VAL A 285 -10.39 13.12 7.39
N ASP A 286 -11.18 12.19 6.83
CA ASP A 286 -11.51 10.91 7.46
C ASP A 286 -10.28 10.00 7.68
N ASN A 287 -9.25 10.17 6.84
CA ASN A 287 -7.98 9.44 6.92
C ASN A 287 -6.86 10.25 7.59
N ASP A 288 -7.22 11.30 8.33
CA ASP A 288 -6.28 12.13 9.09
C ASP A 288 -5.10 12.67 8.26
N LEU A 289 -5.34 13.10 7.03
CA LEU A 289 -4.30 13.77 6.24
C LEU A 289 -4.22 15.26 6.59
N VAL A 290 -5.37 15.85 6.91
CA VAL A 290 -5.53 17.27 7.21
C VAL A 290 -6.64 17.49 8.24
N ASP A 291 -6.60 18.65 8.91
CA ASP A 291 -7.69 19.06 9.79
C ASP A 291 -8.95 19.48 8.97
N PHE A 292 -8.76 20.09 7.80
CA PHE A 292 -9.84 20.56 6.93
C PHE A 292 -9.49 20.38 5.45
N ALA A 293 -10.48 20.01 4.63
CA ALA A 293 -10.30 19.92 3.18
C ALA A 293 -11.41 20.65 2.40
N ASP A 294 -11.05 21.41 1.37
CA ASP A 294 -12.01 22.05 0.46
C ASP A 294 -11.49 22.15 -0.98
N TYR A 295 -11.86 21.14 -1.78
CA TYR A 295 -11.60 21.05 -3.21
C TYR A 295 -12.68 21.71 -4.08
N GLY A 296 -13.30 22.80 -3.59
CA GLY A 296 -14.33 23.52 -4.34
C GLY A 296 -13.92 23.81 -5.80
N LYS A 297 -14.75 23.38 -6.76
CA LYS A 297 -14.57 23.51 -8.21
C LYS A 297 -13.31 22.84 -8.80
N VAL A 298 -12.63 22.00 -8.04
CA VAL A 298 -11.48 21.23 -8.52
C VAL A 298 -11.96 19.96 -9.21
N HIS A 299 -11.28 19.56 -10.28
CA HIS A 299 -11.53 18.29 -10.96
C HIS A 299 -11.17 17.11 -10.03
N PRO A 300 -12.00 16.05 -9.92
CA PRO A 300 -11.76 14.95 -8.97
C PRO A 300 -10.38 14.30 -9.07
N ALA A 301 -9.84 14.15 -10.29
CA ALA A 301 -8.50 13.59 -10.50
C ALA A 301 -7.39 14.47 -9.89
N VAL A 302 -7.53 15.79 -9.91
CA VAL A 302 -6.57 16.72 -9.28
C VAL A 302 -6.63 16.56 -7.77
N ALA A 303 -7.84 16.54 -7.20
CA ALA A 303 -8.05 16.32 -5.75
C ALA A 303 -7.49 14.96 -5.29
N ASN A 304 -7.72 13.90 -6.07
CA ASN A 304 -7.16 12.58 -5.78
C ASN A 304 -5.63 12.55 -5.89
N ALA A 305 -5.02 13.21 -6.87
CA ALA A 305 -3.57 13.29 -6.98
C ALA A 305 -2.94 14.01 -5.77
N MET A 306 -3.58 15.10 -5.31
CA MET A 306 -3.14 15.81 -4.09
C MET A 306 -3.26 14.93 -2.85
N ASN A 307 -4.40 14.24 -2.68
CA ASN A 307 -4.58 13.34 -1.55
C ASN A 307 -3.62 12.15 -1.59
N GLN A 308 -3.36 11.56 -2.76
CA GLN A 308 -2.41 10.45 -2.91
C GLN A 308 -1.00 10.89 -2.51
N ALA A 309 -0.53 12.04 -3.00
CA ALA A 309 0.78 12.57 -2.63
C ALA A 309 0.88 12.80 -1.11
N LEU A 310 -0.09 13.49 -0.51
CA LEU A 310 -0.14 13.70 0.94
C LEU A 310 -0.15 12.38 1.70
N PHE A 311 -0.98 11.44 1.26
CA PHE A 311 -1.09 10.12 1.84
C PHE A 311 0.24 9.39 1.86
N ASP A 312 0.90 9.27 0.71
CA ASP A 312 2.20 8.59 0.58
C ASP A 312 3.25 9.23 1.49
N HIS A 313 3.29 10.56 1.54
CA HIS A 313 4.23 11.29 2.38
C HIS A 313 3.94 11.13 3.87
N LEU A 314 2.67 11.09 4.29
CA LEU A 314 2.34 10.90 5.70
C LEU A 314 2.56 9.45 6.16
N GLN A 315 2.54 8.48 5.24
CA GLN A 315 2.98 7.12 5.53
C GLN A 315 4.49 7.03 5.73
N GLU A 316 5.27 7.76 4.92
CA GLU A 316 6.73 7.74 5.01
C GLU A 316 7.29 8.69 6.09
N PHE A 317 6.63 9.84 6.28
CA PHE A 317 7.04 10.94 7.15
C PHE A 317 5.88 11.49 8.01
N PRO A 318 5.35 10.70 8.98
CA PRO A 318 4.24 11.10 9.85
C PRO A 318 4.31 12.51 10.47
N GLU A 319 5.49 13.03 10.79
CA GLU A 319 5.67 14.35 11.43
C GLU A 319 5.23 15.51 10.55
N LEU A 320 5.18 15.32 9.23
CA LEU A 320 4.63 16.31 8.30
C LEU A 320 3.16 16.61 8.61
N ARG A 321 2.42 15.68 9.25
CA ARG A 321 1.00 15.83 9.60
C ARG A 321 0.75 17.07 10.44
N ARG A 322 1.70 17.45 11.30
CA ARG A 322 1.61 18.62 12.19
C ARG A 322 1.40 19.92 11.40
N ASN A 323 1.98 19.99 10.21
CA ASN A 323 1.90 21.14 9.31
C ASN A 323 0.74 21.03 8.28
N GLN A 324 -0.06 19.96 8.31
CA GLN A 324 -1.20 19.78 7.41
C GLN A 324 -2.52 20.18 8.08
N LYS A 325 -2.87 21.47 8.07
CA LYS A 325 -4.17 21.96 8.59
C LYS A 325 -5.22 22.06 7.49
N PHE A 326 -4.80 22.28 6.25
CA PHE A 326 -5.68 22.47 5.11
C PHE A 326 -5.13 21.80 3.85
N VAL A 327 -6.01 21.17 3.08
CA VAL A 327 -5.77 20.87 1.65
C VAL A 327 -6.98 21.30 0.82
N GLY A 328 -6.76 21.77 -0.39
CA GLY A 328 -7.86 22.23 -1.23
C GLY A 328 -7.43 23.29 -2.21
N THR A 329 -8.32 24.24 -2.49
CA THR A 329 -7.93 25.40 -3.30
C THR A 329 -7.32 26.53 -2.46
N GLY A 330 -6.39 27.28 -3.04
CA GLY A 330 -5.82 28.46 -2.38
C GLY A 330 -6.88 29.52 -2.06
N GLN A 331 -7.90 29.62 -2.91
CA GLN A 331 -9.06 30.49 -2.70
C GLN A 331 -9.82 30.12 -1.42
N GLN A 332 -10.07 28.84 -1.19
CA GLN A 332 -10.75 28.36 0.01
C GLN A 332 -9.84 28.42 1.25
N GLN A 333 -8.54 28.15 1.09
CA GLN A 333 -7.55 28.32 2.17
C GLN A 333 -7.53 29.76 2.69
N PHE A 334 -7.46 30.75 1.78
CA PHE A 334 -7.44 32.17 2.12
C PHE A 334 -8.76 32.65 2.70
N LYS A 335 -9.89 32.15 2.20
CA LYS A 335 -11.21 32.41 2.79
C LYS A 335 -11.27 31.90 4.23
N ARG A 336 -10.90 30.63 4.45
CA ARG A 336 -10.89 30.01 5.77
C ARG A 336 -9.99 30.76 6.76
N TRP A 337 -8.79 31.11 6.32
CA TRP A 337 -7.87 31.91 7.12
C TRP A 337 -8.52 33.23 7.56
N ARG A 338 -9.10 33.97 6.59
CA ARG A 338 -9.75 35.25 6.87
C ARG A 338 -10.89 35.11 7.87
N ASP A 339 -11.72 34.08 7.72
CA ASP A 339 -12.84 33.83 8.64
C ASP A 339 -12.35 33.52 10.07
N LEU A 340 -11.25 32.77 10.20
CA LEU A 340 -10.60 32.49 11.49
C LEU A 340 -9.98 33.75 12.12
N GLU A 341 -9.30 34.59 11.33
CA GLU A 341 -8.74 35.85 11.83
C GLU A 341 -9.83 36.84 12.24
N ILE A 342 -10.91 36.96 11.47
CA ILE A 342 -12.05 37.79 11.84
C ILE A 342 -12.65 37.30 13.16
N SER A 343 -12.86 35.99 13.30
CA SER A 343 -13.45 35.41 14.51
C SER A 343 -12.56 35.65 15.74
N ALA A 344 -11.25 35.44 15.61
CA ALA A 344 -10.30 35.70 16.69
C ALA A 344 -10.26 37.19 17.08
N TYR A 345 -10.29 38.09 16.10
CA TYR A 345 -10.30 39.53 16.33
C TYR A 345 -11.60 40.00 16.98
N VAL A 346 -12.75 39.46 16.53
CA VAL A 346 -14.06 39.73 17.13
C VAL A 346 -14.08 39.32 18.59
N ASN A 347 -13.61 38.12 18.91
CA ASN A 347 -13.57 37.65 20.30
C ASN A 347 -12.71 38.56 21.18
N LYS A 348 -11.52 38.95 20.71
CA LYS A 348 -10.64 39.89 21.43
C LYS A 348 -11.32 41.23 21.73
N LEU A 349 -12.09 41.78 20.80
CA LEU A 349 -12.80 43.05 21.01
C LEU A 349 -14.03 42.88 21.91
N LYS A 350 -14.73 41.74 21.82
CA LYS A 350 -15.84 41.41 22.72
C LYS A 350 -15.39 41.30 24.17
N ASP A 351 -14.23 40.70 24.41
CA ASP A 351 -13.62 40.62 25.74
C ASP A 351 -13.29 42.02 26.31
N GLY A 352 -13.07 43.00 25.43
CA GLY A 352 -12.91 44.42 25.77
C GLY A 352 -14.21 45.23 25.85
N GLY A 353 -15.38 44.58 25.80
CA GLY A 353 -16.69 45.23 25.92
C GLY A 353 -17.29 45.80 24.62
N VAL A 354 -16.68 45.54 23.46
CA VAL A 354 -17.23 45.98 22.16
C VAL A 354 -18.34 45.02 21.71
N SER A 355 -19.46 45.56 21.22
CA SER A 355 -20.55 44.73 20.69
C SER A 355 -20.10 43.91 19.47
N GLU A 356 -20.66 42.70 19.31
CA GLU A 356 -20.27 41.79 18.23
C GLU A 356 -20.44 42.41 16.83
N TYR A 357 -21.52 43.16 16.61
CA TYR A 357 -21.77 43.85 15.35
C TYR A 357 -20.64 44.84 15.00
N VAL A 358 -20.25 45.68 15.96
CA VAL A 358 -19.18 46.68 15.76
C VAL A 358 -17.83 45.99 15.58
N ALA A 359 -17.55 44.98 16.42
CA ALA A 359 -16.31 44.20 16.35
C ALA A 359 -16.15 43.53 14.98
N ARG A 360 -17.21 42.88 14.46
CA ARG A 360 -17.17 42.20 13.16
C ARG A 360 -16.97 43.17 12.00
N ARG A 361 -17.70 44.29 11.99
CA ARG A 361 -17.55 45.33 10.95
C ARG A 361 -16.13 45.93 10.95
N HIS A 362 -15.53 46.12 12.12
CA HIS A 362 -14.15 46.58 12.22
C HIS A 362 -13.16 45.52 11.73
N ALA A 363 -13.32 44.26 12.16
CA ALA A 363 -12.48 43.14 11.77
C ALA A 363 -12.46 42.96 10.24
N GLU A 364 -13.63 42.96 9.59
CA GLU A 364 -13.76 42.82 8.14
C GLU A 364 -13.11 43.96 7.36
N ARG A 365 -13.07 45.17 7.94
CA ARG A 365 -12.40 46.33 7.35
C ARG A 365 -10.87 46.21 7.42
N VAL A 366 -10.34 45.70 8.52
CA VAL A 366 -8.89 45.58 8.76
C VAL A 366 -8.32 44.33 8.06
N ILE A 367 -9.01 43.20 8.14
CA ILE A 367 -8.56 41.90 7.62
C ILE A 367 -9.04 41.76 6.17
N LYS A 368 -8.17 42.15 5.23
CA LYS A 368 -8.47 42.11 3.80
C LYS A 368 -8.40 40.69 3.23
N PRO A 369 -9.25 40.36 2.23
CA PRO A 369 -9.15 39.09 1.53
C PRO A 369 -7.86 39.00 0.72
N LEU A 370 -7.17 37.87 0.82
CA LEU A 370 -6.01 37.54 0.00
C LEU A 370 -6.46 36.97 -1.35
N LYS A 371 -5.60 37.10 -2.37
CA LYS A 371 -5.84 36.58 -3.72
C LYS A 371 -4.69 35.68 -4.15
N VAL A 372 -5.03 34.53 -4.74
CA VAL A 372 -4.06 33.63 -5.37
C VAL A 372 -3.63 34.25 -6.71
N LYS A 373 -2.32 34.34 -6.97
CA LYS A 373 -1.79 34.84 -8.24
C LYS A 373 -2.10 33.86 -9.37
N GLY A 374 -2.46 34.37 -10.56
CA GLY A 374 -2.95 33.54 -11.68
C GLY A 374 -1.90 32.65 -12.38
N ASN A 375 -0.62 32.91 -12.14
CA ASN A 375 0.52 32.15 -12.66
C ASN A 375 1.04 31.08 -11.68
N VAL A 376 0.46 30.99 -10.48
CA VAL A 376 0.81 29.98 -9.48
C VAL A 376 -0.10 28.77 -9.68
N TRP A 377 0.49 27.58 -9.78
CA TRP A 377 -0.23 26.31 -9.89
C TRP A 377 -0.70 25.80 -8.54
N MET A 378 0.25 25.67 -7.62
CA MET A 378 0.06 25.26 -6.24
C MET A 378 0.98 26.09 -5.35
N HIS A 379 0.71 26.08 -4.07
CA HIS A 379 1.62 26.61 -3.06
C HIS A 379 1.47 25.83 -1.76
N SER A 380 2.55 25.75 -1.00
CA SER A 380 2.50 25.50 0.44
C SER A 380 2.41 26.81 1.23
N TRP A 381 1.66 26.83 2.32
CA TRP A 381 1.60 27.98 3.23
C TRP A 381 1.80 27.52 4.68
N SER A 382 2.74 28.14 5.40
CA SER A 382 3.04 27.80 6.80
C SER A 382 2.22 28.61 7.83
N GLN A 383 0.98 28.97 7.50
CA GLN A 383 0.12 29.74 8.41
C GLN A 383 -0.45 28.84 9.52
N PRO A 384 -0.27 29.14 10.81
CA PRO A 384 -0.54 28.17 11.90
C PRO A 384 -1.94 27.55 11.97
N ARG A 385 -2.97 28.23 11.44
CA ARG A 385 -4.37 27.78 11.48
C ARG A 385 -4.84 27.12 10.18
N VAL A 386 -4.12 27.32 9.07
CA VAL A 386 -4.51 26.81 7.74
C VAL A 386 -3.32 26.28 6.94
N SER A 387 -2.24 25.89 7.60
CA SER A 387 -1.04 25.43 6.92
C SER A 387 -1.30 24.20 6.05
N GLY A 388 -0.50 24.01 5.00
CA GLY A 388 -0.64 22.91 4.07
C GLY A 388 -0.66 23.37 2.62
N ILE A 389 -1.02 22.46 1.73
CA ILE A 389 -0.87 22.62 0.29
C ILE A 389 -2.20 22.98 -0.36
N ALA A 390 -2.18 23.95 -1.26
CA ALA A 390 -3.36 24.39 -1.96
C ALA A 390 -3.12 24.55 -3.46
N VAL A 391 -4.05 24.05 -4.26
CA VAL A 391 -4.07 24.24 -5.72
C VAL A 391 -4.80 25.52 -6.08
N ASN A 392 -4.35 26.21 -7.11
CA ASN A 392 -5.09 27.33 -7.64
C ASN A 392 -6.34 26.84 -8.38
N GLU A 393 -7.53 27.31 -8.01
CA GLU A 393 -8.82 26.96 -8.64
C GLU A 393 -8.76 27.05 -10.18
N LYS A 394 -8.04 28.05 -10.73
CA LYS A 394 -7.87 28.22 -12.19
C LYS A 394 -7.32 26.97 -12.86
N TRP A 395 -6.33 26.34 -12.25
CA TRP A 395 -5.63 25.18 -12.78
C TRP A 395 -6.32 23.89 -12.33
N GLY A 396 -6.76 23.81 -11.07
CA GLY A 396 -7.39 22.62 -10.53
C GLY A 396 -8.72 22.25 -11.19
N LYS A 397 -9.44 23.21 -11.79
CA LYS A 397 -10.71 22.93 -12.48
C LYS A 397 -10.56 22.33 -13.88
N ASP A 398 -9.41 22.54 -14.54
CA ASP A 398 -9.17 22.14 -15.93
C ASP A 398 -7.97 21.19 -16.00
N LEU A 399 -8.24 19.90 -15.82
CA LEU A 399 -7.22 18.86 -15.80
C LEU A 399 -6.43 18.82 -17.12
N ALA A 400 -7.09 19.03 -18.26
CA ALA A 400 -6.45 18.93 -19.57
C ALA A 400 -5.42 20.05 -19.76
N ALA A 401 -5.82 21.30 -19.50
CA ALA A 401 -4.92 22.44 -19.59
C ALA A 401 -3.78 22.36 -18.56
N PHE A 402 -4.06 21.81 -17.37
CA PHE A 402 -3.04 21.61 -16.35
C PHE A 402 -2.00 20.58 -16.79
N ASN A 403 -2.43 19.40 -17.23
CA ASN A 403 -1.53 18.35 -17.72
C ASN A 403 -0.74 18.80 -18.95
N GLU A 404 -1.36 19.49 -19.90
CA GLU A 404 -0.65 20.02 -21.07
C GLU A 404 0.48 20.97 -20.64
N SER A 405 0.22 21.83 -19.66
CA SER A 405 1.24 22.75 -19.17
C SER A 405 2.39 22.04 -18.43
N LEU A 406 2.11 20.95 -17.72
CA LEU A 406 3.12 20.14 -17.05
C LEU A 406 4.03 19.43 -18.06
N VAL A 407 3.42 18.77 -19.05
CA VAL A 407 4.16 18.12 -20.15
C VAL A 407 5.07 19.12 -20.87
N ARG A 408 4.59 20.35 -21.13
CA ARG A 408 5.42 21.40 -21.74
C ARG A 408 6.62 21.77 -20.87
N ASN A 409 6.44 21.92 -19.56
CA ASN A 409 7.54 22.28 -18.64
C ASN A 409 8.57 21.16 -18.49
N VAL A 410 8.16 19.89 -18.49
CA VAL A 410 9.12 18.78 -18.51
C VAL A 410 9.86 18.73 -19.84
N LYS A 411 9.15 18.93 -20.97
CA LYS A 411 9.77 18.94 -22.30
C LYS A 411 10.78 20.08 -22.49
N SER A 412 10.56 21.24 -21.87
CA SER A 412 11.51 22.35 -21.87
C SER A 412 12.62 22.23 -20.82
N LEU A 413 12.67 21.10 -20.09
CA LEU A 413 13.57 20.87 -18.96
C LEU A 413 13.38 21.89 -17.81
N PHE A 414 12.26 22.59 -17.75
CA PHE A 414 11.95 23.46 -16.61
C PHE A 414 11.69 22.64 -15.35
N HIS A 415 10.98 21.51 -15.47
CA HIS A 415 10.83 20.49 -14.43
C HIS A 415 11.55 19.19 -14.82
N PRO A 416 11.81 18.27 -13.87
CA PRO A 416 12.57 17.07 -14.10
C PRO A 416 11.78 16.04 -14.93
N ILE A 417 12.49 15.09 -15.52
CA ILE A 417 11.87 13.98 -16.25
C ILE A 417 10.99 13.17 -15.29
N GLY A 418 9.77 12.82 -15.73
CA GLY A 418 8.78 12.11 -14.91
C GLY A 418 7.91 13.02 -14.03
N CYS A 419 8.20 14.33 -13.96
CA CYS A 419 7.41 15.30 -13.20
C CYS A 419 6.35 16.02 -14.04
N ASP A 420 5.63 15.28 -14.88
CA ASP A 420 4.57 15.79 -15.77
C ASP A 420 3.16 15.55 -15.21
N THR A 421 3.05 15.30 -13.90
CA THR A 421 1.79 14.98 -13.23
C THR A 421 1.46 15.97 -12.11
N VAL A 422 0.17 16.13 -11.81
CA VAL A 422 -0.29 16.93 -10.65
C VAL A 422 0.35 16.44 -9.35
N LYS A 423 0.51 15.11 -9.19
CA LYS A 423 1.14 14.50 -8.02
C LYS A 423 2.59 15.02 -7.85
N SER A 424 3.36 15.11 -8.94
CA SER A 424 4.74 15.57 -8.88
C SER A 424 4.91 17.02 -8.38
N ILE A 425 3.93 17.89 -8.63
CA ILE A 425 3.92 19.25 -8.05
C ILE A 425 3.71 19.18 -6.54
N VAL A 426 2.81 18.31 -6.07
CA VAL A 426 2.54 18.16 -4.64
C VAL A 426 3.75 17.55 -3.94
N ASP A 427 4.42 16.58 -4.57
CA ASP A 427 5.67 16.01 -4.08
C ASP A 427 6.76 17.09 -3.96
N HIS A 428 6.85 18.02 -4.93
CA HIS A 428 7.72 19.20 -4.86
C HIS A 428 7.37 20.12 -3.66
N GLU A 429 6.10 20.49 -3.48
CA GLU A 429 5.67 21.35 -2.36
C GLU A 429 5.86 20.67 -0.99
N LEU A 430 5.73 19.35 -0.91
CA LEU A 430 6.01 18.57 0.30
C LEU A 430 7.51 18.47 0.58
N ALA A 431 8.35 18.49 -0.45
CA ALA A 431 9.80 18.51 -0.28
C ALA A 431 10.29 19.79 0.40
N HIS A 432 9.67 20.95 0.15
CA HIS A 432 9.96 22.16 0.92
C HIS A 432 9.63 22.01 2.40
N GLN A 433 8.54 21.32 2.72
CA GLN A 433 8.18 21.05 4.12
C GLN A 433 9.11 20.03 4.77
N LEU A 434 9.59 19.05 4.01
CA LEU A 434 10.64 18.14 4.45
C LEU A 434 11.96 18.88 4.68
N ASP A 435 12.31 19.82 3.80
CA ASP A 435 13.47 20.69 3.98
C ASP A 435 13.36 21.50 5.28
N ASP A 436 12.22 22.15 5.53
CA ASP A 436 12.00 22.90 6.76
C ASP A 436 12.04 21.99 8.01
N LEU A 437 11.50 20.76 7.91
CA LEU A 437 11.49 19.78 9.01
C LEU A 437 12.90 19.22 9.31
N LEU A 438 13.70 19.02 8.27
CA LEU A 438 14.97 18.30 8.32
C LEU A 438 16.19 19.23 8.15
N GLY A 439 16.02 20.53 7.91
CA GLY A 439 17.09 21.48 7.63
C GLY A 439 18.05 21.00 6.54
N LEU A 440 17.52 20.48 5.42
CA LEU A 440 18.30 19.80 4.38
C LEU A 440 19.19 20.78 3.63
N ASP A 441 18.69 21.99 3.36
CA ASP A 441 19.39 23.10 2.73
C ASP A 441 20.65 23.53 3.51
N GLN A 442 20.71 23.24 4.81
CA GLN A 442 21.86 23.53 5.65
C GLN A 442 22.90 22.40 5.69
N MET A 443 22.57 21.20 5.22
CA MET A 443 23.47 20.04 5.27
C MET A 443 24.60 20.14 4.25
N ASP A 444 25.84 19.92 4.69
CA ASP A 444 27.02 19.96 3.81
C ASP A 444 26.92 18.95 2.66
N ALA A 445 26.39 17.75 2.92
CA ALA A 445 26.17 16.74 1.90
C ALA A 445 25.25 17.24 0.76
N VAL A 446 24.19 17.98 1.09
CA VAL A 446 23.25 18.52 0.10
C VAL A 446 23.85 19.72 -0.62
N LYS A 447 24.56 20.59 0.09
CA LYS A 447 25.32 21.71 -0.50
C LYS A 447 26.34 21.23 -1.52
N HIS A 448 27.10 20.18 -1.20
CA HIS A 448 28.04 19.56 -2.12
C HIS A 448 27.35 19.02 -3.38
N LEU A 449 26.25 18.29 -3.25
CA LEU A 449 25.48 17.80 -4.40
C LEU A 449 24.94 18.93 -5.27
N TYR A 450 24.45 20.01 -4.66
CA TYR A 450 23.95 21.16 -5.39
C TYR A 450 25.06 21.86 -6.20
N HIS A 451 26.22 22.09 -5.60
CA HIS A 451 27.38 22.67 -6.30
C HIS A 451 27.93 21.76 -7.41
N GLU A 452 27.92 20.44 -7.18
CA GLU A 452 28.28 19.46 -8.21
C GLU A 452 27.29 19.50 -9.38
N ALA A 453 25.98 19.54 -9.10
CA ALA A 453 24.95 19.63 -10.12
C ALA A 453 25.04 20.94 -10.93
N LEU A 454 25.30 22.08 -10.27
CA LEU A 454 25.56 23.36 -10.95
C LEU A 454 26.74 23.27 -11.91
N SER A 455 27.82 22.61 -11.50
CA SER A 455 29.02 22.40 -12.32
C SER A 455 28.79 21.43 -13.48
N ALA A 456 27.81 20.55 -13.37
CA ALA A 456 27.51 19.48 -14.32
C ALA A 456 26.32 19.79 -15.27
N GLU A 457 25.99 21.06 -15.48
CA GLU A 457 24.82 21.51 -16.27
C GLU A 457 23.49 21.09 -15.63
N ILE A 458 23.17 21.67 -14.46
CA ILE A 458 22.01 21.33 -13.61
C ILE A 458 20.69 21.18 -14.39
N THR A 459 20.47 21.97 -15.44
CA THR A 459 19.28 21.89 -16.30
C THR A 459 19.09 20.50 -16.91
N ARG A 460 20.18 19.83 -17.31
CA ARG A 460 20.13 18.46 -17.87
C ARG A 460 20.21 17.37 -16.81
N GLN A 461 20.87 17.66 -15.68
CA GLN A 461 21.05 16.69 -14.59
C GLN A 461 19.80 16.58 -13.72
N VAL A 462 19.07 17.68 -13.54
CA VAL A 462 17.84 17.80 -12.76
C VAL A 462 16.82 18.61 -13.55
N SER A 463 16.84 19.94 -13.47
CA SER A 463 15.94 20.82 -14.22
C SER A 463 16.44 22.26 -14.18
N GLY A 464 15.91 23.11 -15.05
CA GLY A 464 16.17 24.55 -15.03
C GLY A 464 15.69 25.19 -13.74
N TYR A 465 14.56 24.72 -13.19
CA TYR A 465 14.02 25.27 -11.95
C TYR A 465 14.88 24.90 -10.73
N ALA A 466 15.44 23.68 -10.70
CA ALA A 466 16.41 23.25 -9.69
C ALA A 466 17.66 24.15 -9.61
N GLY A 467 18.00 24.85 -10.69
CA GLY A 467 19.11 25.82 -10.73
C GLY A 467 18.86 27.08 -9.91
N SER A 468 17.61 27.40 -9.55
CA SER A 468 17.24 28.70 -8.97
C SER A 468 17.82 28.91 -7.57
N ASN A 469 17.77 27.91 -6.70
CA ASN A 469 18.40 27.88 -5.38
C ASN A 469 18.41 26.44 -4.83
N ILE A 470 19.11 26.22 -3.72
CA ILE A 470 19.26 24.88 -3.10
C ILE A 470 17.92 24.26 -2.65
N LYS A 471 16.94 25.07 -2.22
CA LYS A 471 15.62 24.56 -1.82
C LYS A 471 14.84 24.03 -3.03
N GLU A 472 14.88 24.74 -4.16
CA GLU A 472 14.31 24.24 -5.42
C GLU A 472 15.05 23.00 -5.91
N PHE A 473 16.38 22.96 -5.77
CA PHE A 473 17.16 21.75 -6.10
C PHE A 473 16.70 20.53 -5.29
N ILE A 474 16.53 20.68 -3.97
CA ILE A 474 16.01 19.62 -3.11
C ILE A 474 14.62 19.19 -3.56
N ALA A 475 13.73 20.16 -3.80
CA ALA A 475 12.34 19.90 -4.15
C ALA A 475 12.18 19.20 -5.50
N GLU A 476 12.90 19.65 -6.52
CA GLU A 476 12.92 19.05 -7.84
C GLU A 476 13.56 17.65 -7.82
N CYS A 477 14.66 17.46 -7.08
CA CYS A 477 15.28 16.15 -6.90
C CYS A 477 14.33 15.16 -6.21
N TRP A 478 13.63 15.60 -5.16
CA TRP A 478 12.67 14.76 -4.47
C TRP A 478 11.48 14.40 -5.36
N ALA A 479 10.89 15.39 -6.04
CA ALA A 479 9.79 15.18 -6.97
C ALA A 479 10.17 14.17 -8.06
N GLU A 480 11.36 14.28 -8.66
CA GLU A 480 11.84 13.29 -9.62
C GLU A 480 11.96 11.90 -8.99
N ALA A 481 12.53 11.80 -7.80
CA ALA A 481 12.72 10.52 -7.12
C ALA A 481 11.41 9.76 -6.84
N GLN A 482 10.30 10.49 -6.66
CA GLN A 482 8.98 9.87 -6.44
C GLN A 482 8.24 9.52 -7.74
N ASN A 483 8.56 10.19 -8.86
CA ASN A 483 7.75 10.10 -10.08
C ASN A 483 8.50 9.48 -11.28
N ASN A 484 9.81 9.32 -11.20
CA ASN A 484 10.61 8.66 -12.23
C ASN A 484 10.95 7.22 -11.80
N GLU A 485 10.59 6.22 -12.61
CA GLU A 485 10.92 4.80 -12.34
C GLU A 485 12.44 4.56 -12.21
N LYS A 486 13.24 5.40 -12.87
CA LYS A 486 14.71 5.36 -12.83
C LYS A 486 15.23 6.77 -12.55
N PRO A 487 15.12 7.27 -11.31
CA PRO A 487 15.55 8.62 -10.97
C PRO A 487 17.02 8.82 -11.31
N ARG A 488 17.37 10.00 -11.81
CA ARG A 488 18.77 10.37 -12.07
C ARG A 488 19.57 10.41 -10.76
N ARG A 489 20.90 10.49 -10.89
CA ARG A 489 21.84 10.41 -9.76
C ARG A 489 21.50 11.39 -8.63
N PHE A 490 21.40 12.69 -8.94
CA PHE A 490 21.15 13.71 -7.92
C PHE A 490 19.80 13.51 -7.22
N ALA A 491 18.73 13.21 -7.98
CA ALA A 491 17.43 12.85 -7.43
C ALA A 491 17.51 11.64 -6.46
N SER A 492 18.20 10.58 -6.89
CA SER A 492 18.43 9.37 -6.07
C SER A 492 19.23 9.65 -4.80
N GLU A 493 20.26 10.49 -4.88
CA GLU A 493 21.13 10.82 -3.75
C GLU A 493 20.44 11.73 -2.73
N VAL A 494 19.75 12.78 -3.19
CA VAL A 494 18.95 13.67 -2.33
C VAL A 494 17.85 12.87 -1.62
N ALA A 495 17.13 12.00 -2.33
CA ALA A 495 16.10 11.16 -1.70
C ALA A 495 16.65 10.19 -0.64
N LYS A 496 17.87 9.66 -0.83
CA LYS A 496 18.56 8.86 0.20
C LYS A 496 18.91 9.71 1.42
N ILE A 497 19.39 10.94 1.22
CA ILE A 497 19.73 11.87 2.31
C ILE A 497 18.48 12.21 3.12
N ILE A 498 17.37 12.58 2.46
CA ILE A 498 16.09 12.88 3.13
C ILE A 498 15.66 11.73 4.04
N ARG A 499 15.60 10.51 3.49
CA ARG A 499 15.19 9.31 4.23
C ARG A 499 16.15 8.96 5.36
N ALA A 500 17.46 9.15 5.16
CA ALA A 500 18.47 8.89 6.18
C ALA A 500 18.40 9.89 7.33
N GLU A 501 18.28 11.19 7.02
CA GLU A 501 18.19 12.27 7.99
C GLU A 501 16.89 12.20 8.79
N TYR A 502 15.78 11.88 8.12
CA TYR A 502 14.51 11.63 8.78
C TYR A 502 14.61 10.46 9.77
N ARG A 503 15.13 9.30 9.35
CA ARG A 503 15.38 8.18 10.27
C ARG A 503 16.30 8.57 11.42
N ARG A 504 17.35 9.35 11.16
CA ARG A 504 18.28 9.82 12.20
C ARG A 504 17.58 10.67 13.26
N ARG A 505 16.62 11.52 12.87
CA ARG A 505 15.88 12.40 13.79
C ARG A 505 14.73 11.71 14.52
N PHE A 506 14.03 10.79 13.85
CA PHE A 506 12.74 10.29 14.32
C PHE A 506 12.68 8.77 14.58
N ALA A 507 13.70 7.98 14.22
CA ALA A 507 13.73 6.52 14.49
C ALA A 507 14.02 6.15 15.96
N SER A 508 13.65 7.02 16.91
CA SER A 508 13.78 6.80 18.36
C SER A 508 12.48 7.09 19.12
N ALA A 509 11.36 7.28 18.43
CA ALA A 509 10.06 7.60 19.02
C ALA A 509 9.07 6.44 18.87
#